data_AF-A0A938MAU1-F1
#
_entry.id   AF-A0A938MAU1-F1
#
_cell.length_a   1.000
_cell.length_b   1.000
_cell.length_c   1.000
_cell.angle_alpha   90.00
_cell.angle_beta   90.00
_cell.angle_gamma   90.00
#
_symmetry.space_group_name_H-M   'P 1'
#
loop_
_entity.id
_entity.type
_entity.pdbx_description
1 polymer ?
#
loop_
_entity_poly.entity_id
_entity_poly.type
_entity_poly.pdbx_seq_one_letter_code
_entity_poly.pdbx_strand_id
1 'polypeptide(L)' 'MSKAKQAFDRLRVADLEAMSQFATGGIVSKRVAQTPTGRYILFCMDAGQELTEHTASVPAGILVLKGKA' A
#
# COMPACT_ATOMS: atom_id res chain seq x y z
N MET A 1 -22.62 -7.52 -21.86
CA MET A 1 -22.67 -7.14 -20.43
C MET A 1 -22.57 -5.62 -20.34
N SER A 2 -23.38 -4.96 -19.49
CA SER A 2 -23.48 -3.49 -19.42
C SER A 2 -22.15 -2.84 -18.98
N LYS A 3 -21.78 -1.70 -19.59
CA LYS A 3 -20.60 -0.86 -19.25
C LYS A 3 -20.53 -0.53 -17.75
N ALA A 4 -21.69 -0.37 -17.09
CA ALA A 4 -21.74 -0.04 -15.67
C ALA A 4 -21.18 -1.16 -14.77
N LYS A 5 -21.42 -2.43 -15.13
CA LYS A 5 -20.90 -3.59 -14.39
C LYS A 5 -19.37 -3.66 -14.48
N GLN A 6 -18.82 -3.40 -15.67
CA GLN A 6 -17.37 -3.38 -15.90
C GLN A 6 -16.65 -2.24 -15.17
N ALA A 7 -17.32 -1.09 -14.98
CA ALA A 7 -16.80 0.00 -14.17
C ALA A 7 -16.83 -0.34 -12.68
N PHE A 8 -17.87 -1.03 -12.21
CA PHE A 8 -17.98 -1.46 -10.82
C PHE A 8 -16.99 -2.58 -10.47
N ASP A 9 -16.72 -3.51 -11.40
CA ASP A 9 -15.68 -4.55 -11.24
C ASP A 9 -14.26 -3.95 -11.12
N ARG A 10 -14.06 -2.69 -11.53
CA ARG A 10 -12.81 -1.94 -11.32
C ARG A 10 -12.73 -1.22 -9.97
N LEU A 11 -13.84 -1.08 -9.25
CA LEU A 11 -13.84 -0.47 -7.93
C LEU A 11 -13.28 -1.46 -6.92
N ARG A 12 -12.13 -1.11 -6.35
CA ARG A 12 -11.50 -1.87 -5.28
C ARG A 12 -11.58 -1.08 -3.99
N VAL A 13 -12.38 -1.59 -3.06
CA VAL A 13 -12.40 -1.11 -1.67
C VAL A 13 -11.48 -2.02 -0.86
N ALA A 14 -10.57 -1.43 -0.09
CA ALA A 14 -9.65 -2.13 0.79
C ALA A 14 -9.68 -1.48 2.18
N ASP A 15 -9.88 -2.31 3.20
CA ASP A 15 -9.75 -1.88 4.60
C ASP A 15 -8.27 -1.96 5.00
N LEU A 16 -7.60 -0.81 4.98
CA LEU A 16 -6.16 -0.74 5.27
C LEU A 16 -5.85 -1.02 6.75
N GLU A 17 -6.80 -0.74 7.66
CA GLU A 17 -6.62 -1.01 9.08
C GLU A 17 -6.67 -2.52 9.34
N ALA A 18 -7.67 -3.21 8.81
CA ALA A 18 -7.78 -4.67 8.93
C ALA A 18 -6.62 -5.41 8.23
N MET A 19 -6.02 -4.82 7.19
CA MET A 19 -4.87 -5.39 6.50
C MET A 19 -3.54 -5.17 7.23
N SER A 20 -3.48 -4.19 8.14
CA SER A 20 -2.27 -3.80 8.86
C SER A 20 -1.80 -4.92 9.78
N GLN A 21 -0.53 -5.29 9.65
CA GLN A 21 0.10 -6.32 10.46
C GLN A 21 1.53 -5.92 10.75
N PHE A 22 2.00 -6.15 11.97
CA PHE A 22 3.35 -5.81 12.39
C PHE A 22 4.11 -7.08 12.76
N ALA A 23 5.40 -7.09 12.44
CA ALA A 23 6.34 -8.09 12.90
C ALA A 23 7.31 -7.40 13.86
N THR A 24 7.60 -8.02 15.01
CA THR A 24 8.55 -7.49 15.99
C THR A 24 9.91 -7.28 15.33
N GLY A 25 10.44 -6.05 15.42
CA GLY A 25 11.72 -5.68 14.84
C GLY A 25 11.77 -5.78 13.32
N GLY A 26 10.63 -5.64 12.63
CA GLY A 26 10.57 -5.85 11.19
C GLY A 26 9.60 -4.93 10.45
N ILE A 27 9.62 -5.08 9.12
CA ILE A 27 8.76 -4.38 8.17
C ILE A 27 7.87 -5.40 7.49
N VAL A 28 6.56 -5.19 7.57
CA VAL A 28 5.57 -5.93 6.78
C VAL A 28 5.15 -5.05 5.61
N SER A 29 5.29 -5.58 4.39
CA SER A 29 4.81 -4.89 3.17
C SER A 29 3.72 -5.71 2.50
N LYS A 30 2.64 -5.04 2.09
CA LYS A 30 1.50 -5.68 1.44
C LYS A 30 1.09 -4.89 0.20
N ARG A 31 0.98 -5.58 -0.93
CA ARG A 31 0.44 -4.97 -2.15
C ARG A 31 -1.09 -4.86 -2.01
N VAL A 32 -1.59 -3.63 -1.93
CA VAL A 32 -3.03 -3.33 -1.80
C VAL A 32 -3.72 -3.40 -3.16
N ALA A 33 -3.08 -2.79 -4.17
CA ALA A 33 -3.57 -2.76 -5.54
C ALA A 33 -2.40 -2.66 -6.53
N GLN A 34 -2.62 -3.22 -7.72
CA GLN A 34 -1.79 -3.04 -8.90
C GLN A 34 -2.71 -2.59 -10.02
N THR A 35 -2.39 -1.47 -10.65
CA THR A 35 -3.11 -0.92 -11.79
C THR A 35 -2.13 -0.78 -12.97
N PRO A 36 -2.62 -0.52 -14.19
CA PRO A 36 -1.73 -0.20 -15.31
C PRO A 36 -0.87 1.05 -15.06
N THR A 37 -1.34 2.00 -14.25
CA THR A 37 -0.67 3.30 -14.04
C THR A 37 0.14 3.37 -12.74
N GLY A 38 0.08 2.36 -11.88
CA GLY A 38 0.77 2.43 -10.60
C GLY A 38 0.52 1.26 -9.67
N ARG A 39 1.32 1.23 -8.61
CA ARG A 39 1.26 0.23 -7.54
C ARG A 39 1.02 0.92 -6.21
N TYR A 40 0.16 0.32 -5.39
CA TYR A 40 -0.13 0.77 -4.04
C TYR A 40 0.32 -0.30 -3.06
N ILE A 41 1.21 0.08 -2.15
CA ILE A 41 1.80 -0.80 -1.14
C ILE A 41 1.51 -0.21 0.24
N LEU A 42 0.97 -1.03 1.13
CA LEU A 42 0.85 -0.72 2.56
C LEU A 42 2.10 -1.22 3.25
N PHE A 43 2.81 -0.32 3.93
CA PHE A 43 3.94 -0.64 4.79
C PHE A 43 3.51 -0.49 6.26
N CYS A 44 3.83 -1.51 7.05
CA CYS A 44 3.68 -1.51 8.50
C CYS A 44 5.06 -1.78 9.10
N MET A 45 5.60 -0.79 9.79
CA MET A 45 6.99 -0.78 10.23
C MET A 45 7.00 -0.71 11.76
N ASP A 46 7.72 -1.63 12.41
CA ASP A 46 7.97 -1.50 13.85
C ASP A 46 8.87 -0.28 14.13
N ALA A 47 8.86 0.21 15.36
CA ALA A 47 9.62 1.39 15.75
C ALA A 47 11.13 1.21 15.47
N GLY A 48 11.76 2.22 14.89
CA GLY A 48 13.19 2.21 14.54
C GLY A 48 13.52 1.47 13.25
N GLN A 49 12.54 0.89 12.55
CA GLN A 49 12.74 0.34 11.21
C GLN A 49 12.78 1.45 10.16
N GLU A 50 13.54 1.20 9.09
CA GLU A 50 13.68 2.10 7.96
C GLU A 50 13.60 1.32 6.64
N LEU A 51 13.04 1.95 5.62
CA LEU A 51 13.24 1.49 4.24
C LEU A 51 14.63 1.98 3.84
N THR A 52 15.60 1.07 3.77
CA THR A 52 16.96 1.37 3.29
C THR A 52 16.89 1.98 1.88
N GLU A 53 17.96 2.65 1.42
CA GLU A 53 17.97 3.37 0.14
C GLU A 53 17.25 2.60 -0.98
N HIS A 54 16.03 3.05 -1.27
CA HIS A 54 15.15 2.48 -2.27
C HIS A 54 14.91 3.56 -3.30
N THR A 55 15.73 3.56 -4.34
CA THR A 55 15.51 4.40 -5.51
C THR A 55 14.37 3.80 -6.33
N ALA A 56 13.19 4.39 -6.25
CA ALA A 56 12.13 4.08 -7.20
C ALA A 56 12.52 4.65 -8.57
N SER A 57 12.37 3.86 -9.63
CA SER A 57 12.59 4.31 -11.02
C SER A 57 11.52 5.28 -11.52
N VAL A 58 10.50 5.54 -10.70
CA VAL A 58 9.34 6.41 -10.97
C VAL A 58 9.01 7.24 -9.74
N PRO A 59 8.36 8.41 -9.89
CA PRO A 59 7.89 9.19 -8.75
C PRO A 59 7.03 8.35 -7.79
N ALA A 60 7.30 8.48 -6.49
CA ALA A 60 6.56 7.81 -5.43
C ALA A 60 6.05 8.85 -4.42
N GLY A 61 4.82 8.64 -3.94
CA GLY A 61 4.25 9.40 -2.84
C GLY A 61 4.16 8.53 -1.60
N ILE A 62 4.44 9.12 -0.43
CA ILE A 62 4.25 8.48 0.88
C ILE A 62 3.10 9.18 1.59
N LEU A 63 2.15 8.39 2.12
CA LEU A 63 1.08 8.86 2.98
C LEU A 63 1.18 8.12 4.31
N VAL A 64 1.39 8.87 5.40
CA VAL A 64 1.42 8.31 6.75
C VAL A 64 -0.02 8.18 7.25
N LEU A 65 -0.49 6.94 7.38
CA LEU A 65 -1.86 6.64 7.84
C LEU A 65 -1.97 6.63 9.38
N LYS A 66 -0.87 6.26 10.07
CA LYS A 66 -0.79 6.17 11.54
C LYS A 66 0.66 6.30 11.99
N GLY A 67 0.87 6.91 13.15
CA GLY A 67 2.20 7.12 13.71
C GLY A 67 2.92 8.32 13.11
N LYS A 68 4.25 8.25 13.05
CA LYS A 68 5.14 9.30 12.51
C LYS A 68 6.21 8.62 11.65
N ALA A 69 6.63 9.29 10.57
CA ALA A 69 7.69 8.88 9.67
C ALA A 69 8.68 10.03 9.50
#